data_AF-A0A1A3L2U3-F1
#
_entry.id   AF-A0A1A3L2U3-F1
#
_cell.length_a   1.000
_cell.length_b   1.000
_cell.length_c   1.000
_cell.angle_alpha   90.00
_cell.angle_beta   90.00
_cell.angle_gamma   90.00
#
_symmetry.space_group_name_H-M   'P 1'
#
loop_
_entity.id
_entity.type
_entity.pdbx_description
1 polymer ?
#
loop_
_entity_poly.entity_id
_entity_poly.type
_entity_poly.pdbx_seq_one_letter_code
_entity_poly.pdbx_strand_id
1 'polypeptide(L)'
;MIKQILGVSAVSLAVATVSILTATPSAQADTYCGKSSRGASVYAGNSETSCQFALSTAEAYHAYGNGSQPFDVKSPVTGQTYSMTCTAAGSICQGGNNALVYLR
;
A
#
# COMPACT_ATOMS: atom_id res chain seq x y z
N MET A 1 -63.35 20.45 -21.79
CA MET A 1 -62.79 19.08 -21.92
C MET A 1 -61.95 18.82 -20.67
N ILE A 2 -62.50 18.07 -19.72
CA ILE A 2 -61.88 17.70 -18.42
C ILE A 2 -61.73 16.18 -18.41
N LYS A 3 -60.53 15.69 -18.06
CA LYS A 3 -60.16 14.32 -17.61
C LYS A 3 -58.63 14.18 -17.80
N GLN A 4 -57.78 13.60 -16.96
CA GLN A 4 -57.92 12.72 -15.80
C GLN A 4 -56.52 12.66 -15.10
N ILE A 5 -56.55 12.69 -13.76
CA ILE A 5 -55.83 11.89 -12.74
C ILE A 5 -54.33 11.50 -12.83
N LEU A 6 -53.66 11.90 -11.75
CA LEU A 6 -52.62 11.25 -10.96
C LEU A 6 -52.27 9.78 -11.30
N GLY A 7 -50.98 9.51 -11.45
CA GLY A 7 -50.38 8.18 -11.38
C GLY A 7 -49.00 8.25 -10.74
N VAL A 8 -48.96 8.21 -9.41
CA VAL A 8 -47.73 8.07 -8.62
C VAL A 8 -47.16 6.69 -8.91
N SER A 9 -46.07 6.62 -9.67
CA SER A 9 -45.32 5.37 -9.85
C SER A 9 -44.60 5.04 -8.56
N ALA A 10 -45.11 4.03 -7.86
CA ALA A 10 -44.44 3.40 -6.73
C ALA A 10 -43.15 2.73 -7.24
N VAL A 11 -42.01 3.36 -6.98
CA VAL A 11 -40.70 2.73 -7.18
C VAL A 11 -40.48 1.77 -6.02
N SER A 12 -40.69 0.49 -6.27
CA SER A 12 -40.34 -0.59 -5.34
C SER A 12 -38.82 -0.63 -5.18
N LEU A 13 -38.31 -0.10 -4.07
CA LEU A 13 -36.92 -0.23 -3.65
C LEU A 13 -36.71 -1.66 -3.15
N ALA A 14 -36.17 -2.53 -3.99
CA ALA A 14 -35.63 -3.81 -3.56
C ALA A 14 -34.39 -3.53 -2.69
N VAL A 15 -34.49 -3.79 -1.39
CA VAL A 15 -33.38 -3.67 -0.44
C VAL A 15 -32.44 -4.85 -0.69
N ALA A 16 -31.36 -4.63 -1.43
CA ALA A 16 -30.28 -5.60 -1.56
C ALA A 16 -29.48 -5.62 -0.23
N THR A 17 -29.55 -6.73 0.48
CA THR A 17 -28.71 -7.00 1.65
C THR A 17 -27.27 -7.22 1.18
N VAL A 18 -26.46 -6.16 1.22
CA VAL A 18 -25.01 -6.27 1.03
C VAL A 18 -24.42 -6.91 2.30
N SER A 19 -24.02 -8.17 2.21
CA SER A 19 -23.23 -8.81 3.25
C SER A 19 -21.86 -8.11 3.34
N ILE A 20 -21.71 -7.21 4.31
CA ILE A 20 -20.39 -6.72 4.71
C ILE A 20 -19.66 -7.87 5.42
N LEU A 21 -18.81 -8.59 4.68
CA LEU A 21 -17.79 -9.43 5.30
C LEU A 21 -16.83 -8.49 6.02
N THR A 22 -16.94 -8.44 7.34
CA THR A 22 -15.92 -7.84 8.21
C THR A 22 -14.67 -8.71 8.08
N ALA A 23 -13.85 -8.41 7.06
CA ALA A 23 -12.50 -8.95 6.99
C ALA A 23 -11.79 -8.54 8.28
N THR A 24 -11.53 -9.52 9.13
CA THR A 24 -10.66 -9.34 10.28
C THR A 24 -9.35 -8.78 9.74
N PRO A 25 -8.84 -7.64 10.23
CA PRO A 25 -7.53 -7.17 9.82
C PRO A 25 -6.54 -8.27 10.19
N SER A 26 -6.18 -9.06 9.20
CA SER A 26 -5.15 -10.08 9.34
C SER A 26 -3.91 -9.29 9.72
N ALA A 27 -3.26 -9.65 10.84
CA ALA A 27 -1.92 -9.17 11.12
C ALA A 27 -1.13 -9.36 9.82
N GLN A 28 -0.84 -8.28 9.11
CA GLN A 28 -0.33 -8.35 7.74
C GLN A 28 1.07 -8.92 7.85
N ALA A 29 1.20 -10.24 7.63
CA ALA A 29 2.48 -10.89 7.52
C ALA A 29 3.22 -10.21 6.37
N ASP A 30 4.48 -9.86 6.62
CA ASP A 30 5.31 -9.24 5.61
C ASP A 30 5.40 -10.16 4.36
N THR A 31 5.17 -9.58 3.18
CA THR A 31 5.17 -10.30 1.91
C THR A 31 6.58 -10.34 1.35
N TYR A 32 7.13 -11.53 1.13
CA TYR A 32 8.47 -11.68 0.54
C TYR A 32 8.48 -11.21 -0.91
N CYS A 33 9.42 -10.32 -1.22
CA CYS A 33 9.52 -9.66 -2.52
C CYS A 33 10.78 -10.03 -3.31
N GLY A 34 11.79 -10.62 -2.66
CA GLY A 34 13.01 -11.08 -3.31
C GLY A 34 14.28 -10.68 -2.56
N LYS A 35 15.38 -10.62 -3.31
CA LYS A 35 16.71 -10.25 -2.82
C LYS A 35 17.16 -8.93 -3.45
N SER A 36 17.71 -8.04 -2.61
CA SER A 36 18.41 -6.82 -3.08
C SER A 36 19.76 -7.16 -3.71
N SER A 37 20.38 -6.21 -4.41
CA SER A 37 21.70 -6.39 -5.04
C SER A 37 22.82 -6.75 -4.06
N ARG A 38 22.65 -6.40 -2.77
CA ARG A 38 23.58 -6.73 -1.68
C ARG A 38 23.19 -7.97 -0.89
N GLY A 39 22.20 -8.73 -1.34
CA GLY A 39 21.82 -10.03 -0.79
C GLY A 39 20.82 -10.02 0.38
N ALA A 40 20.36 -8.85 0.82
CA ALA A 40 19.31 -8.77 1.83
C ALA A 40 17.97 -9.28 1.27
N SER A 41 17.25 -10.08 2.05
CA SER A 41 15.85 -10.45 1.83
C SER A 41 14.96 -9.22 2.03
N VAL A 42 14.13 -8.93 1.05
CA VAL A 42 13.26 -7.75 1.03
C VAL A 42 11.81 -8.18 1.15
N TYR A 43 11.06 -7.49 2.02
CA TYR A 43 9.64 -7.74 2.23
C TYR A 43 8.83 -6.45 2.21
N ALA A 44 7.62 -6.52 1.65
CA ALA A 44 6.60 -5.50 1.80
C ALA A 44 5.83 -5.73 3.11
N GLY A 45 5.87 -4.78 4.03
CA GLY A 45 5.32 -4.93 5.38
C GLY A 45 3.83 -4.62 5.52
N ASN A 46 3.18 -4.09 4.48
CA ASN A 46 1.74 -3.79 4.49
C ASN A 46 1.15 -3.76 3.06
N SER A 47 -0.18 -3.61 2.97
CA SER A 47 -0.92 -3.54 1.71
C SER A 47 -0.59 -2.33 0.83
N GLU A 48 -0.12 -1.24 1.43
CA GLU A 48 0.23 -0.01 0.70
C GLU A 48 1.59 -0.14 -0.01
N THR A 49 2.37 -1.14 0.37
CA THR A 49 3.73 -1.35 -0.14
C THR A 49 3.71 -2.45 -1.20
N SER A 50 3.94 -2.08 -2.46
CA SER A 50 4.15 -3.07 -3.52
C SER A 50 5.56 -3.69 -3.45
N CYS A 51 5.70 -4.93 -3.91
CA CYS A 51 7.00 -5.59 -3.90
C CYS A 51 8.06 -4.89 -4.76
N GLN A 52 7.67 -4.33 -5.90
CA GLN A 52 8.55 -3.53 -6.73
C GLN A 52 9.05 -2.29 -5.97
N PHE A 53 8.18 -1.62 -5.23
CA PHE A 53 8.58 -0.47 -4.41
C PHE A 53 9.50 -0.88 -3.25
N ALA A 54 9.23 -2.03 -2.61
CA ALA A 54 10.07 -2.58 -1.55
C ALA A 54 11.50 -2.85 -2.05
N LEU A 55 11.65 -3.48 -3.22
CA LEU A 55 12.94 -3.73 -3.85
C LEU A 55 13.65 -2.41 -4.22
N SER A 56 12.94 -1.45 -4.82
CA SER A 56 13.51 -0.13 -5.11
C SER A 56 13.98 0.61 -3.85
N THR A 57 13.25 0.47 -2.74
CA THR A 57 13.65 1.04 -1.45
C THR A 57 14.95 0.42 -0.96
N ALA A 58 15.11 -0.91 -1.07
CA ALA A 58 16.34 -1.58 -0.68
C ALA A 58 17.54 -1.10 -1.52
N GLU A 59 17.38 -1.00 -2.84
CA GLU A 59 18.44 -0.50 -3.73
C GLU A 59 18.81 0.95 -3.43
N ALA A 60 17.82 1.82 -3.20
CA ALA A 60 18.05 3.21 -2.85
C ALA A 60 18.73 3.35 -1.47
N TYR A 61 18.35 2.53 -0.50
CA TYR A 61 19.02 2.50 0.80
C TYR A 61 20.48 2.05 0.68
N HIS A 62 20.77 1.07 -0.17
CA HIS A 62 22.14 0.62 -0.41
C HIS A 62 23.00 1.69 -1.08
N ALA A 63 22.42 2.53 -1.93
CA ALA A 63 23.12 3.58 -2.66
C ALA A 63 23.29 4.87 -1.84
N TYR A 64 22.27 5.27 -1.08
CA TYR A 64 22.17 6.60 -0.47
C TYR A 64 21.88 6.58 1.03
N GLY A 65 21.50 5.43 1.58
CA GLY A 65 21.09 5.29 2.96
C GLY A 65 22.23 5.62 3.92
N ASN A 66 21.94 6.46 4.91
CA ASN A 66 22.89 6.81 5.97
C ASN A 66 22.18 6.81 7.33
N GLY A 67 22.16 5.63 7.97
CA GLY A 67 21.42 5.44 9.22
C GLY A 67 19.95 5.84 9.08
N SER A 68 19.46 6.63 10.04
CA SER A 68 18.07 7.13 10.10
C SER A 68 17.84 8.44 9.35
N GLN A 69 18.72 8.82 8.42
CA GLN A 69 18.48 9.99 7.57
C GLN A 69 17.48 9.63 6.46
N PRO A 70 16.58 10.57 6.09
CA PRO A 70 15.66 10.37 4.98
C PRO A 70 16.39 10.36 3.63
N PHE A 71 15.88 9.58 2.68
CA PHE A 71 16.37 9.49 1.32
C PHE A 71 15.20 9.29 0.34
N ASP A 72 15.42 9.63 -0.92
CA ASP A 72 14.38 9.56 -1.95
C ASP A 72 14.38 8.22 -2.69
N VAL A 73 13.18 7.67 -2.90
CA VAL A 73 12.94 6.41 -3.62
C VAL A 73 11.96 6.62 -4.74
N LYS A 74 12.37 6.34 -5.98
CA LYS A 74 11.46 6.33 -7.13
C LYS A 74 10.64 5.05 -7.14
N SER A 75 9.31 5.18 -7.15
CA SER A 75 8.40 4.05 -7.29
C SER A 75 8.24 3.65 -8.75
N PRO A 76 8.53 2.39 -9.11
CA PRO A 76 8.24 1.88 -10.45
C PRO A 76 6.74 1.72 -10.70
N VAL A 77 5.94 1.57 -9.64
CA VAL A 77 4.50 1.28 -9.74
C VAL A 77 3.70 2.55 -9.99
N THR A 78 4.04 3.64 -9.29
CA THR A 78 3.30 4.92 -9.40
C THR A 78 4.05 5.96 -10.22
N GLY A 79 5.33 5.75 -10.52
CA GLY A 79 6.19 6.75 -11.18
C GLY A 79 6.58 7.93 -10.28
N GLN A 80 6.12 7.97 -9.03
CA GLN A 80 6.38 9.06 -8.09
C GLN A 80 7.63 8.80 -7.25
N THR A 81 8.20 9.86 -6.70
CA THR A 81 9.31 9.76 -5.73
C THR A 81 8.74 9.92 -4.32
N TYR A 82 9.14 9.04 -3.41
CA TYR A 82 8.73 9.06 -2.01
C TYR A 82 9.96 9.17 -1.11
N SER A 83 9.88 10.00 -0.07
CA SER A 83 10.91 10.06 0.97
C SER A 83 10.73 8.90 1.95
N MET A 84 11.79 8.14 2.18
CA MET A 84 11.85 7.00 3.08
C MET A 84 12.95 7.20 4.12
N THR A 85 12.76 6.65 5.31
CA THR A 85 13.76 6.61 6.38
C THR A 85 13.92 5.17 6.86
N CYS A 86 15.16 4.69 6.98
CA CYS A 86 15.42 3.36 7.52
C CYS A 86 15.96 3.43 8.94
N THR A 87 15.42 2.59 9.82
CA THR A 87 15.81 2.45 11.23
C THR A 87 16.28 1.02 11.49
N ALA A 88 16.63 0.70 12.74
CA ALA A 88 17.12 -0.62 13.13
C ALA A 88 18.30 -1.09 12.25
N ALA A 89 19.33 -0.24 12.14
CA ALA A 89 20.50 -0.47 11.30
C ALA A 89 20.18 -0.74 9.81
N GLY A 90 19.07 -0.19 9.30
CA GLY A 90 18.65 -0.34 7.91
C GLY A 90 17.61 -1.43 7.67
N SER A 91 17.25 -2.21 8.69
CA SER A 91 16.33 -3.34 8.54
C SER A 91 14.86 -2.95 8.42
N ILE A 92 14.47 -1.74 8.84
CA ILE A 92 13.08 -1.28 8.81
C ILE A 92 13.01 0.07 8.12
N CYS A 93 12.47 0.13 6.91
CA CYS A 93 12.31 1.36 6.15
C CYS A 93 10.84 1.78 6.09
N GLN A 94 10.57 3.03 6.46
CA GLN A 94 9.23 3.61 6.53
C GLN A 94 9.19 4.99 5.88
N GLY A 95 8.06 5.37 5.30
CA GLY A 95 7.89 6.70 4.74
C GLY A 95 6.84 6.77 3.64
N GLY A 96 6.93 7.81 2.80
CA GLY A 96 6.00 8.06 1.70
C GLY A 96 4.55 8.06 2.15
N ASN A 97 3.72 7.28 1.45
CA ASN A 97 2.29 7.11 1.75
C ASN A 97 2.07 5.87 2.65
N ASN A 98 2.58 5.90 3.87
CA ASN A 98 2.51 4.78 4.82
C ASN A 98 3.21 3.50 4.32
N ALA A 99 4.27 3.64 3.52
CA ALA A 99 5.06 2.50 3.08
C ALA A 99 5.86 1.91 4.23
N LEU A 100 5.96 0.58 4.25
CA LEU A 100 6.69 -0.21 5.24
C LEU A 100 7.44 -1.32 4.53
N VAL A 101 8.77 -1.33 4.66
CA VAL A 101 9.65 -2.28 3.99
C VAL A 101 10.60 -2.89 5.02
N TYR A 102 10.81 -4.20 4.95
CA TYR A 102 11.77 -4.91 5.79
C TYR A 102 12.94 -5.44 4.98
N LEU A 103 14.16 -5.22 5.47
CA LEU A 103 15.40 -5.79 4.95
C LEU A 103 15.99 -6.74 6.01
N ARG A 104 16.18 -8.02 5.65
CA ARG A 104 16.68 -9.08 6.53
C ARG A 104 17.85 -9.83 5.92
#